data_AF-A0A8E0IS16-F1
#
_entry.id   AF-A0A8E0IS16-F1
#
_cell.length_a   1.000
_cell.length_b   1.000
_cell.length_c   1.000
_cell.angle_alpha   90.00
_cell.angle_beta   90.00
_cell.angle_gamma   90.00
#
_symmetry.space_group_name_H-M   'P 1'
#
loop_
_entity.id
_entity.type
_entity.pdbx_description
1 polymer ?
#
loop_
_entity_poly.entity_id
_entity_poly.type
_entity_poly.pdbx_seq_one_letter_code
_entity_poly.pdbx_strand_id
1 'polypeptide(L)'
;MGSYSKFIIKTTCRNKFNLIPVVLLIGVTLFLLIMNTSTIKTQGYKASIQQNIKETNSLIDVYTKNINEAKTSKDREIPYRAREQAKQVRSDNKLSLELATQQKWQSSLKVQLHIINSNDMQTIKHHPSSVSPDYISSVYATRTLYKHLIKLNLRPMLLEWRHKAFHSPYAWWMFSFLLLLF
;
A
#
# COMPACT_ATOMS: atom_id res chain seq x y z
N MET A 1 47.23 16.77 -14.45
CA MET A 1 46.14 16.48 -13.48
C MET A 1 45.77 15.00 -13.58
N GLY A 2 46.34 14.15 -12.73
CA GLY A 2 45.99 12.74 -12.69
C GLY A 2 44.59 12.59 -12.10
N SER A 3 43.67 12.00 -12.87
CA SER A 3 42.27 11.83 -12.48
C SER A 3 42.15 11.18 -11.10
N TYR A 4 41.56 11.90 -10.13
CA TYR A 4 41.37 11.46 -8.74
C TYR A 4 40.70 10.06 -8.66
N SER A 5 39.82 9.76 -9.62
CA SER A 5 39.19 8.45 -9.80
C SER A 5 40.19 7.31 -10.05
N LYS A 6 41.25 7.53 -10.83
CA LYS A 6 42.28 6.51 -11.09
C LYS A 6 43.12 6.24 -9.84
N PHE A 7 43.34 7.25 -8.99
CA PHE A 7 44.05 7.09 -7.72
C PHE A 7 43.22 6.29 -6.70
N ILE A 8 41.93 6.62 -6.55
CA ILE A 8 41.00 5.88 -5.67
C ILE A 8 40.92 4.41 -6.10
N ILE A 9 40.70 4.12 -7.38
CA ILE A 9 40.61 2.75 -7.88
C ILE A 9 41.92 1.98 -7.66
N LYS A 10 43.07 2.60 -7.96
CA LYS A 10 44.38 1.97 -7.79
C LYS A 10 44.70 1.70 -6.32
N THR A 11 44.33 2.60 -5.41
CA THR A 11 44.57 2.47 -3.96
C THR A 11 43.61 1.46 -3.32
N THR A 12 42.35 1.42 -3.74
CA THR A 12 41.35 0.45 -3.25
C THR A 12 41.64 -0.98 -3.73
N CYS A 13 42.15 -1.15 -4.97
CA CYS A 13 42.49 -2.49 -5.50
C CYS A 13 43.84 -3.05 -5.03
N ARG A 14 44.74 -2.22 -4.47
CA ARG A 14 46.09 -2.66 -4.07
C ARG A 14 46.10 -3.40 -2.73
N ASN A 15 45.09 -3.21 -1.90
CA ASN A 15 44.95 -3.88 -0.61
C ASN A 15 43.64 -4.70 -0.60
N LYS A 16 43.74 -6.04 -0.64
CA LYS A 16 42.56 -6.92 -0.76
C LYS A 16 41.50 -6.69 0.33
N PHE A 17 41.91 -6.16 1.49
CA PHE A 17 41.03 -5.83 2.62
C PHE A 17 40.23 -4.53 2.44
N ASN A 18 40.62 -3.60 1.56
CA ASN A 18 39.84 -2.39 1.25
C ASN A 18 38.70 -2.63 0.26
N LEU A 19 38.64 -3.80 -0.37
CA LEU A 19 37.50 -4.21 -1.20
C LEU A 19 36.30 -4.62 -0.35
N ILE A 20 36.55 -5.12 0.87
CA ILE A 20 35.51 -5.63 1.77
C ILE A 20 34.49 -4.53 2.16
N PRO A 21 34.91 -3.33 2.62
CA PRO A 21 33.97 -2.24 2.90
C PRO A 21 33.16 -1.80 1.67
N VAL A 22 33.78 -1.78 0.49
CA VAL A 22 33.13 -1.34 -0.75
C VAL A 22 32.08 -2.36 -1.22
N VAL A 23 32.40 -3.65 -1.16
CA VAL A 23 31.46 -4.73 -1.49
C VAL A 23 30.30 -4.78 -0.49
N LEU A 24 30.58 -4.58 0.81
CA LEU A 24 29.55 -4.43 1.84
C LEU A 24 28.61 -3.26 1.54
N LEU A 25 29.15 -2.09 1.19
CA LEU A 25 28.36 -0.89 0.94
C LEU A 25 27.48 -1.03 -0.31
N ILE A 26 28.02 -1.63 -1.38
CA ILE A 26 27.26 -1.98 -2.58
C ILE A 26 26.17 -3.01 -2.25
N GLY A 27 26.50 -4.04 -1.46
CA GLY A 27 25.56 -5.08 -1.02
C GLY A 27 24.40 -4.52 -0.20
N VAL A 28 24.69 -3.63 0.77
CA VAL A 28 23.66 -2.95 1.58
C VAL A 28 22.77 -2.08 0.70
N THR A 29 23.34 -1.34 -0.25
CA THR A 29 22.58 -0.47 -1.16
C THR A 29 21.64 -1.29 -2.05
N LEU A 30 22.11 -2.40 -2.61
CA LEU A 30 21.30 -3.34 -3.39
C LEU A 30 20.22 -4.00 -2.54
N PHE A 31 20.56 -4.41 -1.31
CA PHE A 31 19.60 -4.99 -0.38
C PHE A 31 18.47 -4.01 -0.04
N LEU A 32 18.79 -2.75 0.26
CA LEU A 32 17.81 -1.70 0.52
C LEU A 32 16.91 -1.45 -0.71
N LEU A 33 17.47 -1.42 -1.92
CA LEU A 33 16.70 -1.28 -3.16
C LEU A 33 15.75 -2.46 -3.39
N ILE A 34 16.21 -3.69 -3.16
CA ILE A 34 15.40 -4.90 -3.30
C ILE A 34 14.28 -4.92 -2.26
N MET A 35 14.59 -4.62 -0.99
CA MET A 35 13.63 -4.58 0.10
C MET A 35 12.56 -3.50 -0.11
N ASN A 36 12.97 -2.31 -0.59
CA ASN A 36 12.06 -1.21 -0.88
C ASN A 36 11.13 -1.58 -2.06
N THR A 37 11.68 -2.16 -3.13
CA THR A 37 10.89 -2.61 -4.29
C THR A 37 9.91 -3.74 -3.93
N SER A 38 10.34 -4.70 -3.10
CA SER A 38 9.50 -5.80 -2.61
C SER A 38 8.35 -5.30 -1.73
N THR A 39 8.63 -4.32 -0.87
CA THR A 39 7.63 -3.69 0.00
C THR A 39 6.58 -2.93 -0.82
N ILE A 40 7.01 -2.15 -1.83
CA ILE A 40 6.09 -1.44 -2.74
C ILE A 40 5.19 -2.42 -3.51
N LYS A 41 5.73 -3.58 -3.93
CA LYS A 41 4.95 -4.61 -4.62
C LYS A 41 3.89 -5.27 -3.74
N THR A 42 4.13 -5.36 -2.44
CA THR A 42 3.26 -6.07 -1.49
C THR A 42 2.33 -5.14 -0.71
N GLN A 43 2.70 -3.87 -0.52
CA GLN A 43 1.99 -2.91 0.34
C GLN A 43 1.70 -1.56 -0.33
N GLY A 44 2.05 -1.40 -1.61
CA GLY A 44 1.80 -0.16 -2.34
C GLY A 44 0.31 0.06 -2.68
N TYR A 45 -0.02 1.29 -3.09
CA TYR A 45 -1.38 1.70 -3.45
C TYR A 45 -2.11 0.72 -4.40
N LYS A 46 -1.44 0.24 -5.45
CA LYS A 46 -2.01 -0.75 -6.38
C LYS A 46 -2.27 -2.11 -5.70
N ALA A 47 -1.37 -2.55 -4.84
CA ALA A 47 -1.51 -3.81 -4.11
C ALA A 47 -2.69 -3.72 -3.11
N SER A 48 -2.86 -2.58 -2.44
CA SER A 48 -4.03 -2.32 -1.59
C SER A 48 -5.33 -2.38 -2.39
N ILE A 49 -5.41 -1.76 -3.58
CA ILE A 49 -6.61 -1.87 -4.43
C ILE A 49 -6.85 -3.31 -4.88
N GLN A 50 -5.79 -4.05 -5.23
CA GLN A 50 -5.90 -5.47 -5.59
C GLN A 50 -6.42 -6.33 -4.44
N GLN A 51 -5.99 -6.05 -3.20
CA GLN A 51 -6.53 -6.70 -2.01
C GLN A 51 -8.01 -6.36 -1.80
N ASN A 52 -8.39 -5.08 -1.92
CA ASN A 52 -9.80 -4.67 -1.82
C ASN A 52 -10.68 -5.38 -2.86
N ILE A 53 -10.19 -5.59 -4.08
CA ILE A 53 -10.90 -6.37 -5.11
C ILE A 53 -11.11 -7.83 -4.66
N LYS A 54 -10.09 -8.46 -4.07
CA LYS A 54 -10.19 -9.84 -3.56
C LYS A 54 -11.18 -9.95 -2.41
N GLU A 55 -11.10 -9.03 -1.44
CA GLU A 55 -12.02 -8.99 -0.30
C GLU A 55 -13.46 -8.74 -0.77
N THR A 56 -13.66 -7.83 -1.71
CA THR A 56 -14.99 -7.56 -2.29
C THR A 56 -15.55 -8.77 -3.05
N ASN A 57 -14.71 -9.54 -3.75
CA ASN A 57 -15.15 -10.80 -4.37
C ASN A 57 -15.64 -11.80 -3.33
N SER A 58 -14.89 -11.97 -2.23
CA SER A 58 -15.30 -12.87 -1.15
C SER A 58 -16.64 -12.46 -0.55
N LEU A 59 -16.89 -11.15 -0.37
CA LEU A 59 -18.19 -10.64 0.07
C LEU A 59 -19.31 -10.93 -0.92
N ILE A 60 -19.06 -10.76 -2.23
CA ILE A 60 -20.04 -11.10 -3.27
C ILE A 60 -20.41 -12.59 -3.21
N ASP A 61 -19.44 -13.46 -2.96
CA ASP A 61 -19.67 -14.90 -2.86
C ASP A 61 -20.50 -15.24 -1.61
N VAL A 62 -20.18 -14.64 -0.46
CA VAL A 62 -20.97 -14.77 0.78
C VAL A 62 -22.41 -14.31 0.57
N TYR A 63 -22.62 -13.13 -0.03
CA TYR A 63 -23.98 -12.65 -0.29
C TYR A 63 -24.72 -13.52 -1.30
N THR A 64 -24.03 -14.05 -2.31
CA THR A 64 -24.63 -14.99 -3.27
C THR A 64 -25.09 -16.27 -2.58
N LYS A 65 -24.26 -16.82 -1.70
CA LYS A 65 -24.65 -17.97 -0.86
C LYS A 65 -25.88 -17.65 0.01
N ASN A 66 -25.86 -16.52 0.71
CA ASN A 66 -26.97 -16.11 1.58
C ASN A 66 -28.28 -15.90 0.80
N ILE A 67 -28.23 -15.38 -0.43
CA ILE A 67 -29.41 -15.26 -1.31
C ILE A 67 -29.97 -16.64 -1.68
N ASN A 68 -29.09 -17.60 -1.97
CA ASN A 68 -29.50 -18.95 -2.38
C ASN A 68 -30.08 -19.76 -1.20
N GLU A 69 -29.59 -19.52 0.02
CA GLU A 69 -30.04 -20.19 1.25
C GLU A 69 -31.29 -19.54 1.87
N ALA A 70 -31.66 -18.34 1.43
CA ALA A 70 -32.80 -17.60 1.96
C ALA A 70 -34.15 -18.23 1.55
N LYS A 71 -34.93 -18.57 2.58
CA LYS A 71 -36.21 -19.30 2.45
C LYS A 71 -37.32 -18.44 1.86
N THR A 72 -37.32 -17.13 2.12
CA THR A 72 -38.34 -16.20 1.61
C THR A 72 -37.75 -15.13 0.69
N SER A 73 -38.58 -14.48 -0.11
CA SER A 73 -38.18 -13.34 -0.95
C SER A 73 -37.72 -12.14 -0.11
N LYS A 74 -38.34 -11.92 1.06
CA LYS A 74 -37.98 -10.85 2.00
C LYS A 74 -36.57 -11.06 2.57
N ASP A 75 -36.21 -12.30 2.90
CA ASP A 75 -34.87 -12.63 3.42
C ASP A 75 -33.77 -12.49 2.36
N ARG A 76 -34.11 -12.54 1.07
CA ARG A 76 -33.16 -12.34 -0.05
C ARG A 76 -32.85 -10.87 -0.30
N GLU A 77 -33.72 -9.95 0.10
CA GLU A 77 -33.65 -8.56 -0.33
C GLU A 77 -32.40 -7.84 0.19
N ILE A 78 -32.09 -8.01 1.48
CA ILE A 78 -30.92 -7.40 2.12
C ILE A 78 -29.60 -7.92 1.50
N PRO A 79 -29.34 -9.24 1.43
CA PRO A 79 -28.10 -9.74 0.83
C PRO A 79 -28.03 -9.46 -0.68
N TYR A 80 -29.16 -9.37 -1.39
CA TYR A 80 -29.18 -8.92 -2.79
C TYR A 80 -28.68 -7.49 -2.95
N ARG A 81 -29.22 -6.54 -2.18
CA ARG A 81 -28.79 -5.13 -2.22
C ARG A 81 -27.31 -5.00 -1.84
N ALA A 82 -26.88 -5.70 -0.78
CA ALA A 82 -25.48 -5.71 -0.36
C ALA A 82 -24.55 -6.28 -1.45
N ARG A 83 -24.98 -7.32 -2.17
CA ARG A 83 -24.23 -7.88 -3.31
C ARG A 83 -24.09 -6.89 -4.46
N GLU A 84 -25.16 -6.20 -4.85
CA GLU A 84 -25.10 -5.24 -5.96
C GLU A 84 -24.24 -4.02 -5.60
N GLN A 85 -24.30 -3.56 -4.35
CA GLN A 85 -23.35 -2.56 -3.84
C GLN A 85 -21.90 -3.07 -3.90
N ALA A 86 -21.63 -4.28 -3.43
CA ALA A 86 -20.29 -4.88 -3.50
C ALA A 86 -19.79 -5.02 -4.95
N LYS A 87 -20.65 -5.38 -5.91
CA LYS A 87 -20.29 -5.40 -7.34
C LYS A 87 -19.90 -4.02 -7.86
N GLN A 88 -20.62 -2.97 -7.48
CA GLN A 88 -20.28 -1.60 -7.86
C GLN A 88 -18.91 -1.20 -7.29
N VAL A 89 -18.68 -1.44 -6.00
CA VAL A 89 -17.38 -1.19 -5.35
C VAL A 89 -16.24 -1.96 -6.03
N ARG A 90 -16.49 -3.21 -6.43
CA ARG A 90 -15.51 -3.99 -7.20
C ARG A 90 -15.20 -3.33 -8.54
N SER A 91 -16.22 -2.86 -9.25
CA SER A 91 -16.06 -2.18 -10.54
C SER A 91 -15.23 -0.91 -10.40
N ASP A 92 -15.53 -0.09 -9.41
CA ASP A 92 -14.82 1.16 -9.13
C ASP A 92 -13.36 0.89 -8.73
N ASN A 93 -13.11 -0.15 -7.93
CA ASN A 93 -11.75 -0.59 -7.60
C ASN A 93 -10.97 -1.05 -8.84
N LYS A 94 -11.60 -1.79 -9.77
CA LYS A 94 -10.98 -2.18 -11.04
C LYS A 94 -10.63 -0.96 -11.89
N LEU A 95 -11.55 -0.01 -12.04
CA LEU A 95 -11.30 1.24 -12.75
C LEU A 95 -10.16 2.04 -12.12
N SER A 96 -10.15 2.16 -10.80
CA SER A 96 -9.07 2.82 -10.07
C SER A 96 -7.71 2.18 -10.33
N LEU A 97 -7.64 0.84 -10.32
CA LEU A 97 -6.41 0.09 -10.60
C LEU A 97 -5.93 0.27 -12.04
N GLU A 98 -6.84 0.27 -13.00
CA GLU A 98 -6.54 0.53 -14.41
C GLU A 98 -5.94 1.93 -14.59
N LEU A 99 -6.60 2.96 -14.03
CA LEU A 99 -6.13 4.34 -14.06
C LEU A 99 -4.75 4.49 -13.41
N ALA A 100 -4.51 3.82 -12.27
CA ALA A 100 -3.20 3.79 -11.63
C ALA A 100 -2.14 3.09 -12.49
N THR A 101 -2.53 2.09 -13.28
CA THR A 101 -1.64 1.38 -14.22
C THR A 101 -1.25 2.27 -15.39
N GLN A 102 -2.19 3.07 -15.90
CA GLN A 102 -1.96 4.11 -16.91
C GLN A 102 -1.29 5.38 -16.35
N GLN A 103 -0.81 5.37 -15.10
CA GLN A 103 -0.21 6.53 -14.40
C GLN A 103 -1.15 7.75 -14.27
N LYS A 104 -2.47 7.58 -14.45
CA LYS A 104 -3.49 8.60 -14.22
C LYS A 104 -3.84 8.67 -12.73
N TRP A 105 -2.86 9.06 -11.92
CA TRP A 105 -2.92 9.00 -10.44
C TRP A 105 -4.05 9.84 -9.86
N GLN A 106 -4.24 11.05 -10.35
CA GLN A 106 -5.30 11.94 -9.87
C GLN A 106 -6.70 11.34 -10.11
N SER A 107 -6.93 10.78 -11.30
CA SER A 107 -8.21 10.13 -11.63
C SER A 107 -8.43 8.88 -10.80
N SER A 108 -7.39 8.05 -10.62
CA SER A 108 -7.45 6.87 -9.75
C SER A 108 -7.82 7.25 -8.30
N LEU A 109 -7.15 8.27 -7.74
CA LEU A 109 -7.43 8.75 -6.39
C LEU A 109 -8.85 9.33 -6.25
N LYS A 110 -9.38 10.00 -7.29
CA LYS A 110 -10.77 10.48 -7.31
C LYS A 110 -11.77 9.32 -7.21
N VAL A 111 -11.51 8.21 -7.91
CA VAL A 111 -12.34 7.01 -7.82
C VAL A 111 -12.28 6.40 -6.42
N GLN A 112 -11.10 6.26 -5.82
CA GLN A 112 -11.00 5.77 -4.43
C GLN A 112 -11.68 6.70 -3.43
N LEU A 113 -11.56 8.02 -3.61
CA LEU A 113 -12.26 9.00 -2.78
C LEU A 113 -13.78 8.85 -2.92
N HIS A 114 -14.28 8.56 -4.12
CA HIS A 114 -15.70 8.28 -4.34
C HIS A 114 -16.13 7.06 -3.51
N ILE A 115 -15.42 5.94 -3.60
CA ILE A 115 -15.69 4.70 -2.85
C ILE A 115 -15.74 4.97 -1.33
N ILE A 116 -14.74 5.70 -0.80
CA ILE A 116 -14.68 6.05 0.63
C ILE A 116 -15.88 6.92 1.04
N ASN A 117 -16.27 7.90 0.21
CA ASN A 117 -17.38 8.79 0.54
C ASN A 117 -18.75 8.08 0.43
N SER A 118 -18.92 7.16 -0.53
CA SER A 118 -20.18 6.49 -0.79
C SER A 118 -20.43 5.28 0.11
N ASN A 119 -19.37 4.63 0.61
CA ASN A 119 -19.48 3.47 1.50
C ASN A 119 -19.01 3.79 2.92
N ASP A 120 -17.70 3.90 3.14
CA ASP A 120 -17.11 3.96 4.48
C ASP A 120 -17.65 5.15 5.29
N MET A 121 -17.72 6.33 4.68
CA MET A 121 -18.25 7.53 5.32
C MET A 121 -19.76 7.45 5.59
N GLN A 122 -20.53 6.74 4.76
CA GLN A 122 -21.96 6.53 5.03
C GLN A 122 -22.14 5.56 6.20
N THR A 123 -21.37 4.47 6.24
CA THR A 123 -21.36 3.51 7.35
C THR A 123 -21.02 4.19 8.67
N ILE A 124 -19.96 5.03 8.69
CA ILE A 124 -19.56 5.78 9.89
C ILE A 124 -20.67 6.74 10.35
N LYS A 125 -21.37 7.40 9.41
CA LYS A 125 -22.44 8.35 9.75
C LYS A 125 -23.70 7.67 10.28
N HIS A 126 -24.10 6.57 9.65
CA HIS A 126 -25.37 5.90 9.97
C HIS A 126 -25.23 4.89 11.11
N HIS A 127 -24.04 4.33 11.33
CA HIS A 127 -23.80 3.32 12.35
C HIS A 127 -22.50 3.58 13.14
N PRO A 128 -22.35 4.76 13.79
CA PRO A 128 -21.11 5.14 14.45
C PRO A 128 -20.71 4.20 15.61
N SER A 129 -21.67 3.57 16.28
CA SER A 129 -21.44 2.66 17.41
C SER A 129 -20.99 1.26 17.00
N SER A 130 -21.23 0.85 15.75
CA SER A 130 -20.83 -0.47 15.23
C SER A 130 -19.50 -0.45 14.48
N VAL A 131 -18.81 0.69 14.48
CA VAL A 131 -17.56 0.89 13.75
C VAL A 131 -16.47 1.23 14.75
N SER A 132 -15.33 0.54 14.67
CA SER A 132 -14.24 0.76 15.62
C SER A 132 -13.64 2.18 15.46
N PRO A 133 -13.25 2.84 16.57
CA PRO A 133 -12.60 4.16 16.51
C PRO A 133 -11.35 4.18 15.63
N ASP A 134 -10.58 3.09 15.62
CA ASP A 134 -9.37 2.95 14.80
C ASP A 134 -9.70 2.94 13.30
N TYR A 135 -10.78 2.25 12.91
CA TYR A 135 -11.24 2.26 11.53
C TYR A 135 -11.73 3.65 11.12
N ILE A 136 -12.51 4.32 11.97
CA ILE A 136 -12.98 5.70 11.74
C ILE A 136 -11.79 6.63 11.48
N SER A 137 -10.79 6.58 12.37
CA SER A 137 -9.56 7.37 12.24
C SER A 137 -8.81 7.07 10.94
N SER A 138 -8.65 5.80 10.60
CA SER A 138 -7.99 5.35 9.37
C SER A 138 -8.70 5.85 8.10
N VAL A 139 -10.04 5.78 8.06
CA VAL A 139 -10.84 6.27 6.92
C VAL A 139 -10.68 7.78 6.75
N TYR A 140 -10.78 8.56 7.84
CA TYR A 140 -10.59 10.01 7.77
C TYR A 140 -9.16 10.39 7.34
N ALA A 141 -8.15 9.71 7.86
CA ALA A 141 -6.75 9.93 7.49
C ALA A 141 -6.52 9.63 6.00
N THR A 142 -6.99 8.48 5.53
CA THR A 142 -6.86 8.04 4.12
C THR A 142 -7.58 9.02 3.18
N ARG A 143 -8.80 9.42 3.52
CA ARG A 143 -9.57 10.40 2.76
C ARG A 143 -8.86 11.74 2.67
N THR A 144 -8.28 12.22 3.77
CA THR A 144 -7.55 13.49 3.83
C THR A 144 -6.28 13.42 2.97
N LEU A 145 -5.54 12.33 3.08
CA LEU A 145 -4.36 12.06 2.26
C LEU A 145 -4.71 12.09 0.77
N TYR A 146 -5.76 11.38 0.35
CA TYR A 146 -6.16 11.34 -1.06
C TYR A 146 -6.57 12.72 -1.59
N LYS A 147 -7.33 13.51 -0.82
CA LYS A 147 -7.64 14.90 -1.19
C LYS A 147 -6.38 15.73 -1.39
N HIS A 148 -5.41 15.59 -0.49
CA HIS A 148 -4.16 16.33 -0.56
C HIS A 148 -3.34 15.93 -1.80
N LEU A 149 -3.19 14.62 -2.05
CA LEU A 149 -2.50 14.10 -3.23
C LEU A 149 -3.17 14.53 -4.54
N ILE A 150 -4.51 14.55 -4.59
CA ILE A 150 -5.27 15.05 -5.75
C ILE A 150 -4.99 16.54 -6.00
N LYS A 151 -4.94 17.36 -4.93
CA LYS A 151 -4.67 18.80 -5.02
C LYS A 151 -3.26 19.09 -5.54
N LEU A 152 -2.28 18.30 -5.09
CA LEU A 152 -0.87 18.45 -5.47
C LEU A 152 -0.49 17.67 -6.74
N ASN A 153 -1.43 16.94 -7.35
CA ASN A 153 -1.18 16.04 -8.47
C ASN A 153 -0.03 15.05 -8.22
N LEU A 154 0.04 14.51 -7.00
CA LEU A 154 1.10 13.61 -6.57
C LEU A 154 0.67 12.15 -6.63
N ARG A 155 1.65 11.28 -6.92
CA ARG A 155 1.49 9.83 -6.80
C ARG A 155 1.38 9.44 -5.31
N PRO A 156 0.51 8.50 -4.94
CA PRO A 156 0.52 7.92 -3.60
C PRO A 156 1.78 7.06 -3.40
N MET A 157 2.87 7.70 -2.97
CA MET A 157 4.16 7.08 -2.62
C MET A 157 4.29 6.79 -1.11
N LEU A 158 3.37 7.29 -0.27
CA LEU A 158 3.61 7.51 1.17
C LEU A 158 2.71 6.72 2.14
N LEU A 159 2.00 5.68 1.70
CA LEU A 159 1.33 4.77 2.65
C LEU A 159 2.33 3.90 3.45
N GLU A 160 3.63 3.96 3.13
CA GLU A 160 4.65 3.01 3.60
C GLU A 160 5.43 3.44 4.86
N TRP A 161 5.43 4.73 5.23
CA TRP A 161 6.37 5.22 6.26
C TRP A 161 5.87 5.13 7.71
N ARG A 162 4.55 5.13 7.96
CA ARG A 162 4.03 5.27 9.34
C ARG A 162 4.09 4.00 10.19
N HIS A 163 4.28 2.82 9.58
CA HIS A 163 4.33 1.55 10.32
C HIS A 163 5.67 0.80 10.31
N LYS A 164 6.65 1.19 9.48
CA LYS A 164 7.87 0.35 9.31
C LYS A 164 9.21 1.00 9.63
N ALA A 165 9.33 2.33 9.69
CA ALA A 165 10.62 2.96 9.98
C ALA A 165 11.16 2.62 11.39
N PHE A 166 10.31 2.18 12.34
CA PHE A 166 10.71 1.91 13.72
C PHE A 166 10.65 0.44 14.15
N HIS A 167 10.18 -0.50 13.31
CA HIS A 167 9.88 -1.88 13.73
C HIS A 167 10.46 -2.98 12.82
N SER A 168 11.34 -2.65 11.87
CA SER A 168 12.07 -3.70 11.14
C SER A 168 13.20 -4.25 12.02
N PRO A 169 13.14 -5.50 12.50
CA PRO A 169 14.21 -6.10 13.31
C PRO A 169 15.55 -6.14 12.55
N TYR A 170 15.50 -6.09 11.21
CA TYR A 170 16.68 -6.04 10.34
C TYR A 170 17.40 -4.68 10.35
N ALA A 171 16.68 -3.58 10.59
CA ALA A 171 17.30 -2.26 10.73
C ALA A 171 18.12 -2.17 12.02
N TRP A 172 17.61 -2.76 13.10
CA TRP A 172 18.31 -2.84 14.39
C TRP A 172 19.55 -3.74 14.34
N TRP A 173 19.46 -4.87 13.64
CA TRP A 173 20.60 -5.75 13.40
C TRP A 173 21.69 -5.09 12.55
N MET A 174 21.34 -4.37 11.48
CA MET A 174 22.32 -3.64 10.67
C MET A 174 22.98 -2.50 11.45
N PHE A 175 22.22 -1.76 12.26
CA PHE A 175 22.76 -0.69 13.09
C PHE A 175 23.70 -1.23 14.17
N SER A 176 23.36 -2.37 14.78
CA SER A 176 24.21 -3.06 15.77
C SER A 176 25.48 -3.64 15.14
N PHE A 177 25.41 -4.15 13.91
CA PHE A 177 26.57 -4.66 13.18
C PHE A 177 27.53 -3.55 12.73
N LEU A 178 27.00 -2.37 12.39
CA LEU A 178 27.80 -1.18 12.07
C LEU A 178 28.47 -0.58 13.32
N LEU A 179 27.83 -0.65 14.48
CA LEU A 179 28.40 -0.21 15.77
C LEU A 179 29.49 -1.15 16.32
N LEU A 180 29.55 -2.40 15.85
CA LEU A 180 30.60 -3.37 16.20
C LEU A 180 31.84 -3.27 15.29
N LEU A 181 31.76 -2.48 14.22
CA LEU A 181 32.84 -2.29 13.24
C LEU A 181 33.57 -0.95 13.38
N PHE A 182 33.21 -0.13 14.38
CA PHE A 182 33.88 1.12 14.78
C PHE A 182 34.13 1.11 16.28
#